data_AF-A0A956YIU2-F1
#
_entry.id   AF-A0A956YIU2-F1
#
_cell.length_a   1.000
_cell.length_b   1.000
_cell.length_c   1.000
_cell.angle_alpha   90.00
_cell.angle_beta   90.00
_cell.angle_gamma   90.00
#
_symmetry.space_group_name_H-M   'P 1'
#
loop_
_entity.id
_entity.type
_entity.pdbx_description
1 polymer ?
#
loop_
_entity_poly.entity_id
_entity_poly.type
_entity_poly.pdbx_seq_one_letter_code
_entity_poly.pdbx_strand_id
1 'polypeptide(L)'
;MITVTVGAILSKSVTDTLGHLIYVVREDALVLYVGQSRRDVLTRFGEHLQKPSRLGQLIQLNTPISHGWAVDFYALADCAAFVRQKSLFTLQEWQHFDMDMAEQAMIQGMHPVLNLDFNEKPTPLPTRYRGHAALHLPKPVTAVSPTTSPKDRIWLNRMSLQGWVHETTGTRIVWRHSSGKTLTEAEMAPFRQAGKLPNG
;
A
#
# COMPACT_ATOMS: atom_id res chain seq x y z
N MET A 1 -18.45 -10.22 -4.94
CA MET A 1 -17.00 -9.94 -4.78
C MET A 1 -16.18 -11.19 -5.09
N ILE A 2 -15.11 -11.05 -5.87
CA ILE A 2 -14.11 -12.09 -6.17
C ILE A 2 -12.74 -11.58 -5.73
N THR A 3 -11.91 -12.42 -5.10
CA THR A 3 -10.53 -12.06 -4.72
C THR A 3 -9.54 -12.87 -5.56
N VAL A 4 -8.59 -12.19 -6.18
CA VAL A 4 -7.44 -12.79 -6.88
C VAL A 4 -6.14 -12.19 -6.37
N THR A 5 -4.99 -12.63 -6.90
CA THR A 5 -3.70 -12.00 -6.62
C THR A 5 -3.18 -11.22 -7.82
N VAL A 6 -2.31 -10.25 -7.57
CA VAL A 6 -1.56 -9.56 -8.65
C VAL A 6 -0.81 -10.57 -9.51
N GLY A 7 -0.18 -11.58 -8.90
CA GLY A 7 0.50 -12.66 -9.61
C GLY A 7 -0.41 -13.42 -10.57
N ALA A 8 -1.63 -13.76 -10.15
CA ALA A 8 -2.61 -14.45 -10.99
C ALA A 8 -3.06 -13.59 -12.19
N ILE A 9 -3.23 -12.28 -11.99
CA ILE A 9 -3.53 -11.34 -13.08
C ILE A 9 -2.35 -11.27 -14.06
N LEU A 10 -1.12 -11.16 -13.56
CA LEU A 10 0.10 -11.12 -14.37
C LEU A 10 0.29 -12.40 -15.19
N SER A 11 -0.02 -13.57 -14.63
CA SER A 11 0.01 -14.85 -15.34
C SER A 11 -1.20 -15.10 -16.23
N LYS A 12 -2.16 -14.16 -16.31
CA LYS A 12 -3.40 -14.28 -17.08
C LYS A 12 -4.22 -15.52 -16.72
N SER A 13 -4.19 -15.95 -15.46
CA SER A 13 -4.94 -17.12 -14.99
C SER A 13 -6.33 -16.77 -14.47
N VAL A 14 -6.70 -15.49 -14.50
CA VAL A 14 -8.02 -14.98 -14.11
C VAL A 14 -8.84 -14.76 -15.38
N THR A 15 -10.00 -15.41 -15.48
CA THR A 15 -10.82 -15.39 -16.71
C THR A 15 -12.26 -14.94 -16.49
N ASP A 16 -12.75 -14.89 -15.25
CA ASP A 16 -14.13 -14.51 -14.94
C ASP A 16 -14.17 -13.30 -14.00
N THR A 17 -14.36 -12.13 -14.61
CA THR A 17 -14.56 -10.85 -13.92
C THR A 17 -15.81 -10.13 -14.42
N LEU A 18 -16.68 -10.83 -15.15
CA LEU A 18 -17.87 -10.22 -15.76
C LEU A 18 -18.76 -9.63 -14.67
N GLY A 19 -19.30 -8.42 -14.94
CA GLY A 19 -20.16 -7.70 -14.00
C GLY A 19 -19.44 -7.02 -12.83
N HIS A 20 -18.13 -7.21 -12.69
CA HIS A 20 -17.33 -6.47 -11.71
C HIS A 20 -16.78 -5.20 -12.36
N LEU A 21 -16.98 -4.07 -11.69
CA LEU A 21 -16.69 -2.75 -12.22
C LEU A 21 -15.68 -1.99 -11.37
N ILE A 22 -15.47 -2.41 -10.12
CA ILE A 22 -14.55 -1.79 -9.18
C ILE A 22 -13.53 -2.84 -8.73
N TYR A 23 -12.29 -2.42 -8.52
CA TYR A 23 -11.22 -3.26 -8.00
C TYR A 23 -10.47 -2.57 -6.86
N VAL A 24 -10.09 -3.36 -5.86
CA VAL A 24 -9.36 -2.91 -4.68
C VAL A 24 -8.08 -3.71 -4.55
N VAL A 25 -6.94 -3.03 -4.54
CA VAL A 25 -5.62 -3.64 -4.34
C VAL A 25 -5.22 -3.51 -2.89
N ARG A 26 -4.87 -4.61 -2.22
CA ARG A 26 -4.47 -4.60 -0.81
C ARG A 26 -3.44 -5.65 -0.45
N GLU A 27 -2.68 -5.38 0.60
CA GLU A 27 -1.84 -6.35 1.31
C GLU A 27 -2.43 -6.50 2.72
N ASP A 28 -2.97 -7.68 3.03
CA ASP A 28 -3.73 -7.93 4.25
C ASP A 28 -4.86 -6.91 4.46
N ALA A 29 -4.77 -6.09 5.51
CA ALA A 29 -5.72 -5.03 5.85
C ALA A 29 -5.36 -3.66 5.21
N LEU A 30 -4.16 -3.51 4.64
CA LEU A 30 -3.72 -2.25 4.04
C LEU A 30 -4.27 -2.14 2.62
N VAL A 31 -5.20 -1.21 2.41
CA VAL A 31 -5.70 -0.88 1.07
C VAL A 31 -4.71 0.05 0.37
N LEU A 32 -4.14 -0.42 -0.74
CA LEU A 32 -3.17 0.32 -1.54
C LEU A 32 -3.85 1.22 -2.54
N TYR A 33 -4.89 0.73 -3.22
CA TYR A 33 -5.57 1.46 -4.28
C TYR A 33 -7.01 0.95 -4.50
N VAL A 34 -7.90 1.87 -4.87
CA VAL A 34 -9.24 1.56 -5.39
C VAL A 34 -9.31 2.14 -6.80
N GLY A 35 -9.84 1.37 -7.74
CA GLY A 35 -10.07 1.84 -9.10
C GLY A 35 -11.32 1.25 -9.70
N GLN A 36 -11.76 1.81 -10.83
CA GLN A 36 -12.94 1.34 -11.55
C GLN A 36 -12.70 1.16 -13.06
N SER A 37 -13.58 0.42 -13.72
CA SER A 37 -13.59 0.20 -15.16
C SER A 37 -15.00 -0.10 -15.65
N ARG A 38 -15.49 0.67 -16.64
CA ARG A 38 -16.80 0.43 -17.29
C ARG A 38 -16.81 -0.76 -18.25
N ARG A 39 -15.63 -1.24 -18.66
CA ARG A 39 -15.51 -2.28 -19.69
C ARG A 39 -15.08 -3.60 -19.09
N ASP A 40 -13.90 -3.59 -18.49
CA ASP A 40 -13.27 -4.77 -17.91
C ASP A 40 -12.19 -4.32 -16.90
N VAL A 41 -12.30 -4.83 -15.68
CA VAL A 41 -11.36 -4.54 -14.59
C VAL A 41 -9.98 -5.12 -14.86
N LEU A 42 -9.87 -6.27 -15.54
CA LEU A 42 -8.57 -6.89 -15.84
C LEU A 42 -7.79 -6.06 -16.86
N THR A 43 -8.44 -5.65 -17.94
CA THR A 43 -7.84 -4.77 -18.96
C THR A 43 -7.34 -3.48 -18.32
N ARG A 44 -8.18 -2.82 -17.51
CA ARG A 44 -7.78 -1.58 -16.82
C ARG A 44 -6.62 -1.80 -15.86
N PHE A 45 -6.63 -2.90 -15.10
CA PHE A 45 -5.53 -3.27 -14.22
C PHE A 45 -4.24 -3.49 -15.03
N GLY A 46 -4.33 -4.17 -16.18
CA GLY A 46 -3.21 -4.35 -17.11
C GLY A 46 -2.62 -3.04 -17.61
N GLU A 47 -3.45 -2.02 -17.89
CA GLU A 47 -2.98 -0.69 -18.28
C GLU A 47 -2.12 -0.03 -17.20
N HIS A 48 -2.44 -0.24 -15.92
CA HIS A 48 -1.62 0.28 -14.82
C HIS A 48 -0.21 -0.26 -14.84
N LEU A 49 -0.01 -1.50 -15.30
CA LEU A 49 1.28 -2.17 -15.36
C LEU A 49 2.09 -1.76 -16.60
N GLN A 50 1.42 -1.40 -17.69
CA GLN A 50 2.05 -1.01 -18.95
C GLN A 50 2.45 0.47 -18.98
N LYS A 51 1.65 1.34 -18.35
CA LYS A 51 1.86 2.80 -18.33
C LYS A 51 2.38 3.25 -16.96
N PRO A 52 3.12 4.36 -16.87
CA PRO A 52 3.63 4.87 -15.60
C PRO A 52 2.48 5.43 -14.74
N SER A 53 1.78 4.53 -14.06
CA SER A 53 0.82 4.84 -13.01
C SER A 53 1.46 4.61 -11.64
N ARG A 54 0.98 5.31 -10.59
CA ARG A 54 1.50 5.10 -9.22
C ARG A 54 1.31 3.66 -8.74
N LEU A 55 0.17 3.04 -9.08
CA LEU A 55 -0.10 1.64 -8.76
C LEU A 55 0.91 0.71 -9.44
N GLY A 56 1.09 0.86 -10.76
CA GLY A 56 2.05 0.04 -11.52
C GLY A 56 3.47 0.19 -11.02
N GLN A 57 3.90 1.42 -10.76
CA GLN A 57 5.22 1.71 -10.19
C GLN A 57 5.38 1.07 -8.79
N LEU A 58 4.36 1.16 -7.91
CA LEU A 58 4.42 0.54 -6.60
C LEU A 58 4.53 -0.99 -6.71
N ILE A 59 3.76 -1.62 -7.60
CA ILE A 59 3.83 -3.07 -7.85
C ILE A 59 5.24 -3.46 -8.30
N GLN A 60 5.81 -2.76 -9.29
CA GLN A 60 7.14 -3.06 -9.83
C GLN A 60 8.25 -2.87 -8.79
N LEU A 61 8.19 -1.80 -8.00
CA LEU A 61 9.19 -1.51 -6.97
C LEU A 61 9.23 -2.56 -5.86
N ASN A 62 8.12 -3.26 -5.60
CA ASN A 62 7.98 -4.23 -4.53
C ASN A 62 7.89 -5.68 -5.03
N THR A 63 8.23 -5.95 -6.30
CA THR A 63 8.41 -7.32 -6.81
C THR A 63 9.58 -8.00 -6.06
N PRO A 64 9.46 -9.30 -5.70
CA PRO A 64 8.35 -10.22 -6.03
C PRO A 64 7.21 -10.23 -5.02
N ILE A 65 7.34 -9.54 -3.88
CA ILE A 65 6.35 -9.54 -2.79
C ILE A 65 4.98 -9.08 -3.30
N SER A 66 4.97 -8.09 -4.20
CA SER A 66 3.74 -7.55 -4.80
C SER A 66 2.88 -8.56 -5.55
N HIS A 67 3.44 -9.71 -5.98
CA HIS A 67 2.66 -10.77 -6.63
C HIS A 67 1.67 -11.44 -5.68
N GLY A 68 1.95 -11.40 -4.37
CA GLY A 68 1.06 -11.93 -3.33
C GLY A 68 -0.05 -10.96 -2.90
N TRP A 69 -0.03 -9.70 -3.36
CA TRP A 69 -1.08 -8.75 -3.01
C TRP A 69 -2.43 -9.18 -3.58
N ALA A 70 -3.48 -8.99 -2.78
CA ALA A 70 -4.84 -9.30 -3.16
C ALA A 70 -5.42 -8.18 -4.04
N VAL A 71 -6.22 -8.60 -5.01
CA VAL A 71 -7.05 -7.71 -5.84
C VAL A 71 -8.48 -8.22 -5.72
N ASP A 72 -9.30 -7.46 -5.00
CA ASP A 72 -10.72 -7.75 -4.83
C ASP A 72 -11.51 -7.04 -5.93
N PHE A 73 -12.28 -7.79 -6.71
CA PHE A 73 -13.21 -7.28 -7.69
C PHE A 73 -14.61 -7.20 -7.10
N TYR A 74 -15.26 -6.04 -7.25
CA TYR A 74 -16.59 -5.74 -6.74
C TYR A 74 -17.56 -5.48 -7.89
N ALA A 75 -18.71 -6.15 -7.85
CA ALA A 75 -19.89 -5.70 -8.57
C ALA A 75 -20.49 -4.50 -7.83
N LEU A 76 -21.29 -3.67 -8.52
CA LEU A 76 -21.90 -2.49 -7.87
C LEU A 76 -22.72 -2.87 -6.64
N ALA A 77 -23.47 -3.98 -6.70
CA ALA A 77 -24.26 -4.46 -5.57
C ALA A 77 -23.41 -4.72 -4.31
N ASP A 78 -22.15 -5.14 -4.46
CA ASP A 78 -21.23 -5.36 -3.34
C ASP A 78 -20.83 -4.04 -2.65
N CYS A 79 -20.86 -2.92 -3.38
CA CYS A 79 -20.44 -1.60 -2.88
C CYS A 79 -21.51 -0.88 -2.06
N ALA A 80 -22.74 -1.41 -2.04
CA ALA A 80 -23.88 -0.75 -1.41
C ALA A 80 -23.62 -0.38 0.06
N ALA A 81 -22.91 -1.22 0.82
CA ALA A 81 -22.61 -0.94 2.23
C ALA A 81 -21.76 0.33 2.42
N PHE A 82 -20.77 0.58 1.55
CA PHE A 82 -19.92 1.78 1.60
C PHE A 82 -20.72 3.04 1.28
N VAL A 83 -21.59 2.97 0.26
CA VAL A 83 -22.44 4.09 -0.15
C VAL A 83 -23.42 4.47 0.97
N ARG A 84 -24.05 3.48 1.62
CA ARG A 84 -24.98 3.72 2.74
C ARG A 84 -24.31 4.41 3.92
N GLN A 85 -23.08 4.04 4.28
CA GLN A 85 -22.38 4.61 5.42
C GLN A 85 -22.01 6.09 5.24
N LYS A 86 -21.90 6.55 3.99
CA LYS A 86 -21.51 7.92 3.66
C LYS A 86 -22.69 8.86 3.45
N SER A 87 -23.93 8.43 3.66
CA SER A 87 -25.12 9.14 3.21
C SER A 87 -25.28 10.55 3.80
N LEU A 88 -24.65 11.52 3.15
CA LEU A 88 -25.15 12.88 2.95
C LEU A 88 -26.34 12.88 1.95
N PHE A 89 -26.57 11.76 1.28
CA PHE A 89 -27.65 11.53 0.33
C PHE A 89 -28.97 11.18 1.04
N THR A 90 -30.08 11.68 0.52
CA THR A 90 -31.41 11.35 1.03
C THR A 90 -31.72 9.86 0.80
N LEU A 91 -32.51 9.22 1.68
CA LEU A 91 -32.84 7.77 1.66
C LEU A 91 -33.22 7.18 0.27
N GLN A 92 -33.66 8.02 -0.68
CA GLN A 92 -34.02 7.62 -2.04
C GLN A 92 -32.84 7.44 -3.01
N GLU A 93 -31.74 8.18 -2.85
CA GLU A 93 -30.63 8.20 -3.82
C GLU A 93 -29.78 6.93 -3.76
N TRP A 94 -29.83 6.19 -2.64
CA TRP A 94 -28.96 5.03 -2.40
C TRP A 94 -29.43 3.79 -3.15
N GLN A 95 -30.67 3.81 -3.65
CA GLN A 95 -31.22 2.74 -4.47
C GLN A 95 -30.67 2.76 -5.90
N HIS A 96 -30.06 3.88 -6.33
CA HIS A 96 -29.64 4.10 -7.72
C HIS A 96 -28.22 4.69 -7.82
N PHE A 97 -27.30 4.30 -6.93
CA PHE A 97 -25.92 4.78 -7.02
C PHE A 97 -25.21 4.22 -8.25
N ASP A 98 -24.34 5.03 -8.83
CA ASP A 98 -23.51 4.63 -9.97
C ASP A 98 -22.10 4.20 -9.53
N MET A 99 -21.28 3.84 -10.53
CA MET A 99 -19.92 3.38 -10.33
C MET A 99 -19.02 4.46 -9.71
N ASP A 100 -19.20 5.73 -10.10
CA ASP A 100 -18.40 6.84 -9.62
C ASP A 100 -18.69 7.10 -8.13
N MET A 101 -19.97 7.08 -7.74
CA MET A 101 -20.39 7.17 -6.33
C MET A 101 -19.86 6.00 -5.50
N ALA A 102 -19.85 4.79 -6.05
CA ALA A 102 -19.34 3.60 -5.36
C ALA A 102 -17.82 3.67 -5.17
N GLU A 103 -17.04 4.02 -6.20
CA GLU A 103 -15.59 4.24 -6.10
C GLU A 103 -15.27 5.30 -5.04
N GLN A 104 -15.96 6.45 -5.10
CA GLN A 104 -15.79 7.54 -4.15
C GLN A 104 -16.08 7.09 -2.71
N ALA A 105 -17.19 6.40 -2.47
CA ALA A 105 -17.55 5.91 -1.14
C ALA A 105 -16.53 4.91 -0.60
N MET A 106 -15.99 4.04 -1.46
CA MET A 106 -14.95 3.09 -1.08
C MET A 106 -13.63 3.78 -0.76
N ILE A 107 -13.17 4.74 -1.58
CA ILE A 107 -11.97 5.53 -1.30
C ILE A 107 -12.11 6.24 0.06
N GLN A 108 -13.25 6.89 0.31
CA GLN A 108 -13.50 7.62 1.55
C GLN A 108 -13.69 6.73 2.79
N GLY A 109 -14.07 5.46 2.60
CA GLY A 109 -14.27 4.50 3.69
C GLY A 109 -13.02 3.68 4.00
N MET A 110 -12.21 3.38 2.98
CA MET A 110 -11.03 2.52 3.10
C MET A 110 -9.71 3.30 3.23
N HIS A 111 -9.70 4.59 2.91
CA HIS A 111 -8.51 5.44 2.97
C HIS A 111 -7.29 4.83 2.25
N PRO A 112 -7.40 4.45 0.97
CA PRO A 112 -6.33 3.79 0.25
C PRO A 112 -5.06 4.66 0.20
N VAL A 113 -3.89 4.01 0.07
CA VAL A 113 -2.61 4.73 0.07
C VAL A 113 -2.44 5.64 -1.15
N LEU A 114 -2.85 5.17 -2.34
CA LEU A 114 -2.47 5.79 -3.61
C LEU A 114 -3.55 6.71 -4.22
N ASN A 115 -4.83 6.58 -3.85
CA ASN A 115 -5.86 7.53 -4.28
C ASN A 115 -5.71 8.82 -3.50
N LEU A 116 -5.42 9.92 -4.18
CA LEU A 116 -5.40 11.26 -3.58
C LEU A 116 -6.74 11.96 -3.71
N ASP A 117 -7.39 11.80 -4.87
CA ASP A 117 -8.72 12.35 -5.10
C ASP A 117 -9.74 11.64 -4.22
N PHE A 118 -10.66 12.43 -3.65
CA PHE A 118 -11.71 11.97 -2.72
C PHE A 118 -11.21 11.30 -1.45
N ASN A 119 -9.91 11.38 -1.15
CA ASN A 119 -9.29 10.79 0.02
C ASN A 119 -8.72 11.88 0.92
N GLU A 120 -9.55 12.41 1.82
CA GLU A 120 -9.15 13.49 2.73
C GLU A 120 -7.98 13.11 3.65
N LYS A 121 -7.84 11.82 3.97
CA LYS A 121 -6.84 11.28 4.88
C LYS A 121 -6.27 9.97 4.34
N PRO A 122 -5.43 10.00 3.29
CA PRO A 122 -4.84 8.80 2.75
C PRO A 122 -4.02 8.06 3.81
N THR A 123 -4.16 6.73 3.87
CA THR A 123 -3.29 5.92 4.73
C THR A 123 -1.84 6.10 4.27
N PRO A 124 -0.89 6.42 5.17
CA PRO A 124 0.50 6.54 4.76
C PRO A 124 1.04 5.18 4.31
N LEU A 125 1.83 5.18 3.23
CA LEU A 125 2.53 3.98 2.80
C LEU A 125 3.47 3.51 3.94
N PRO A 126 3.42 2.24 4.38
CA PRO A 126 4.31 1.78 5.45
C PRO A 126 5.79 1.77 5.03
N THR A 127 6.68 1.97 6.00
CA THR A 127 8.15 2.01 5.79
C THR A 127 8.73 0.78 5.10
N ARG A 128 8.07 -0.39 5.20
CA ARG A 128 8.51 -1.64 4.56
C ARG A 128 8.44 -1.58 3.03
N TYR A 129 7.65 -0.66 2.47
CA TYR A 129 7.49 -0.53 1.03
C TYR A 129 8.56 0.36 0.40
N ARG A 130 9.04 -0.06 -0.76
CA ARG A 130 9.77 0.81 -1.68
C ARG A 130 8.76 1.67 -2.43
N GLY A 131 8.99 2.98 -2.49
CA GLY A 131 8.10 3.87 -3.25
C GLY A 131 7.97 5.29 -2.74
N HIS A 132 8.30 5.57 -1.48
CA HIS A 132 8.15 6.92 -0.92
C HIS A 132 8.73 8.02 -1.80
N ALA A 133 10.01 7.90 -2.17
CA ALA A 133 10.67 8.88 -3.03
C ALA A 133 10.16 8.81 -4.48
N ALA A 134 10.08 7.62 -5.07
CA ALA A 134 9.72 7.44 -6.48
C ALA A 134 8.28 7.90 -6.80
N LEU A 135 7.36 7.69 -5.86
CA LEU A 135 5.94 8.01 -6.02
C LEU A 135 5.57 9.40 -5.47
N HIS A 136 6.55 10.15 -4.96
CA HIS A 136 6.35 11.44 -4.30
C HIS A 136 5.34 11.35 -3.14
N LEU A 137 5.37 10.24 -2.40
CA LEU A 137 4.50 10.04 -1.24
C LEU A 137 5.15 10.60 0.02
N PRO A 138 4.36 11.08 1.00
CA PRO A 138 4.89 11.48 2.29
C PRO A 138 5.78 10.38 2.87
N LYS A 139 6.95 10.77 3.37
CA LYS A 139 7.77 9.82 4.12
C LYS A 139 6.98 9.41 5.37
N PRO A 140 7.06 8.14 5.80
CA PRO A 140 6.46 7.74 7.05
C PRO A 140 7.07 8.65 8.10
N VAL A 141 6.22 9.27 8.92
CA VAL A 141 6.69 9.82 10.18
C VAL A 141 7.03 8.59 11.00
N THR A 142 8.26 8.08 10.85
CA THR A 142 8.84 7.18 11.86
C THR A 142 8.60 7.89 13.16
N ALA A 143 7.73 7.34 14.00
CA ALA A 143 7.45 7.88 15.32
C ALA A 143 8.82 8.15 15.92
N VAL A 144 9.15 9.44 16.00
CA VAL A 144 10.48 9.86 16.40
C VAL A 144 10.53 9.41 17.84
N SER A 145 11.31 8.37 18.11
CA SER A 145 11.51 7.96 19.49
C SER A 145 11.98 9.23 20.21
N PRO A 146 11.23 9.74 21.20
CA PRO A 146 11.39 11.10 21.71
C PRO A 146 12.76 11.37 22.34
N THR A 147 13.61 10.34 22.40
CA THR A 147 14.95 10.33 22.99
C THR A 147 16.10 10.35 21.97
N THR A 148 15.84 10.38 20.65
CA THR A 148 16.92 10.29 19.66
C THR A 148 17.54 11.64 19.31
N SER A 149 18.85 11.75 19.51
CA SER A 149 19.63 12.95 19.19
C SER A 149 19.65 13.23 17.68
N PRO A 150 19.97 14.47 17.24
CA PRO A 150 20.13 14.77 15.80
C PRO A 150 21.13 13.86 15.08
N LYS A 151 22.20 13.43 15.78
CA LYS A 151 23.18 12.48 15.25
C LYS A 151 22.57 11.09 15.03
N ASP A 152 21.74 10.62 15.97
CA ASP A 152 21.03 9.36 15.82
C ASP A 152 20.07 9.39 14.63
N ARG A 153 19.36 10.51 14.42
CA ARG A 153 18.45 10.66 13.27
C ARG A 153 19.18 10.56 11.94
N ILE A 154 20.33 11.22 11.81
CA ILE A 154 21.16 11.14 10.59
C ILE A 154 21.62 9.70 10.36
N TRP A 155 22.03 9.01 11.42
CA TRP A 155 22.49 7.63 11.35
C TRP A 155 21.36 6.67 10.95
N LEU A 156 20.17 6.78 11.56
CA LEU A 156 18.98 5.98 11.23
C LEU A 156 18.54 6.16 9.77
N ASN A 157 18.57 7.41 9.27
CA ASN A 157 18.27 7.68 7.87
C ASN A 157 19.27 7.01 6.92
N ARG A 158 20.57 7.04 7.25
CA ARG A 158 21.60 6.36 6.47
C ARG A 158 21.44 4.83 6.47
N MET A 159 21.04 4.25 7.60
CA MET A 159 20.70 2.82 7.72
C MET A 159 19.56 2.44 6.77
N SER A 160 18.46 3.21 6.78
CA SER A 160 17.33 2.97 5.88
C SER A 160 17.70 3.07 4.40
N LEU A 161 18.56 4.04 4.03
CA LEU A 161 19.07 4.17 2.67
C LEU A 161 19.94 2.99 2.22
N GLN A 162 20.61 2.32 3.16
CA GLN A 162 21.35 1.08 2.90
C GLN A 162 20.46 -0.17 2.96
N GLY A 163 19.14 -0.04 3.14
CA GLY A 163 18.24 -1.19 3.18
C GLY A 163 18.14 -1.89 4.54
N TRP A 164 18.61 -1.26 5.62
CA TRP A 164 18.37 -1.72 6.98
C TRP A 164 17.04 -1.20 7.51
N VAL A 165 16.20 -2.10 8.02
CA VAL A 165 14.89 -1.81 8.62
C VAL A 165 14.91 -2.23 10.07
N HIS A 166 14.46 -1.36 10.96
CA HIS A 166 14.28 -1.66 12.38
C HIS A 166 12.87 -2.22 12.62
N GLU A 167 12.80 -3.42 13.18
CA GLU A 167 11.55 -4.09 13.54
C GLU A 167 11.54 -4.43 15.04
N THR A 168 10.39 -4.22 15.67
CA THR A 168 10.16 -4.67 17.06
C THR A 168 9.45 -6.02 17.00
N THR A 169 10.14 -7.08 17.45
CA THR A 169 9.56 -8.42 17.57
C THR A 169 9.38 -8.76 19.05
N GLY A 170 8.16 -8.59 19.55
CA GLY A 170 7.86 -8.72 20.98
C GLY A 170 8.56 -7.63 21.80
N THR A 171 9.42 -8.03 22.73
CA THR A 171 10.23 -7.11 23.55
C THR A 171 11.62 -6.82 22.95
N ARG A 172 11.95 -7.41 21.79
CA ARG A 172 13.26 -7.31 21.18
C ARG A 172 13.24 -6.42 19.95
N ILE A 173 14.29 -5.62 19.83
CA ILE A 173 14.57 -4.83 18.64
C ILE A 173 15.55 -5.61 17.76
N VAL A 174 15.17 -5.78 16.50
CA VAL A 174 15.99 -6.41 15.47
C VAL A 174 16.07 -5.53 14.23
N TRP A 175 17.23 -5.55 13.59
CA TRP A 175 17.55 -4.84 12.36
C TRP A 175 17.70 -5.85 11.24
N ARG A 176 16.89 -5.73 10.19
CA ARG A 176 16.94 -6.61 9.03
C ARG A 176 17.48 -5.87 7.83
N HIS A 177 18.38 -6.51 7.10
CA HIS A 177 18.89 -6.02 5.82
C HIS A 177 18.27 -6.83 4.67
N SER A 178 18.18 -6.23 3.49
CA SER A 178 17.67 -6.88 2.29
C SER A 178 18.49 -8.09 1.82
N SER A 179 19.77 -8.19 2.24
CA SER A 179 20.62 -9.38 2.01
C SER A 179 20.23 -10.59 2.87
N GLY A 180 19.26 -10.45 3.79
CA GLY A 180 18.88 -11.48 4.76
C GLY A 180 19.64 -11.41 6.08
N LYS A 181 20.66 -10.54 6.19
CA LYS A 181 21.38 -10.30 7.43
C LYS A 181 20.48 -9.68 8.47
N THR A 182 20.56 -10.18 9.71
CA THR A 182 19.83 -9.64 10.85
C THR A 182 20.81 -9.30 11.97
N LEU A 183 20.63 -8.16 12.62
CA LEU A 183 21.41 -7.72 13.78
C LEU A 183 20.48 -7.32 14.92
N THR A 184 20.82 -7.68 16.14
CA THR A 184 20.15 -7.19 17.35
C THR A 184 20.52 -5.74 17.64
N GLU A 185 19.76 -5.05 18.48
CA GLU A 185 20.14 -3.70 18.93
C GLU A 185 21.52 -3.67 19.61
N ALA A 186 21.87 -4.73 20.35
CA ALA A 186 23.17 -4.85 21.00
C ALA A 186 24.32 -4.96 19.97
N GLU A 187 24.13 -5.72 18.90
CA GLU A 187 25.12 -5.82 17.80
C GLU A 187 25.19 -4.53 16.97
N MET A 188 24.11 -3.74 16.97
CA MET A 188 24.02 -2.49 16.23
C MET A 188 24.64 -1.31 16.98
N ALA A 189 24.64 -1.34 18.32
CA ALA A 189 25.15 -0.29 19.18
C ALA A 189 26.58 0.19 18.84
N PRO A 190 27.57 -0.68 18.57
CA PRO A 190 28.92 -0.24 18.21
C PRO A 190 28.97 0.58 16.91
N PHE A 191 28.17 0.21 15.90
CA PHE A 191 28.08 0.97 14.64
C PHE A 191 27.46 2.34 14.87
N ARG A 192 26.40 2.40 15.68
CA ARG A 192 25.74 3.66 16.05
C ARG A 192 26.70 4.59 16.81
N GLN A 193 27.40 4.08 17.83
CA GLN A 193 28.38 4.84 18.60
C GLN A 193 29.54 5.36 17.73
N ALA A 194 30.00 4.56 16.78
CA ALA A 194 31.05 4.95 15.84
C ALA A 194 30.57 5.84 14.69
N GLY A 195 29.25 6.06 14.54
CA GLY A 195 28.66 6.76 13.39
C GLY A 195 28.90 6.04 12.05
N LYS A 196 29.18 4.72 12.08
CA LYS A 196 29.44 3.86 10.91
C LYS A 196 28.21 3.03 10.59
N LEU A 197 28.13 2.54 9.35
CA LEU A 197 27.09 1.60 8.94
C LEU A 197 27.67 0.18 8.96
N PRO A 198 26.88 -0.85 9.33
CA PRO A 198 27.31 -2.23 9.15
C PRO A 198 27.47 -2.51 7.65
N ASN A 199 28.51 -3.28 7.29
CA ASN A 199 28.62 -3.81 5.94
C ASN A 199 27.42 -4.75 5.69
N GLY A 200 26.63 -4.41 4.66
CA GLY A 200 25.41 -5.12 4.24
C GLY A 200 25.66 -6.49 3.63
#